data_AF-A0A662W6T2-F1
#
_entry.id   AF-A0A662W6T2-F1
#
_cell.length_a   1.000
_cell.length_b   1.000
_cell.length_c   1.000
_cell.angle_alpha   90.00
_cell.angle_beta   90.00
_cell.angle_gamma   90.00
#
_symmetry.space_group_name_H-M   'P 1'
#
loop_
_entity.id
_entity.type
_entity.pdbx_description
1 polymer ?
#
loop_
_entity_poly.entity_id
_entity_poly.type
_entity_poly.pdbx_seq_one_letter_code
_entity_poly.pdbx_strand_id
1 'polypeptide(L)' 'MSAGHIDWFEKDGIKFGAISDDASRKVLVAGEFKNANTANSIALVDKLGDYWDIMPLEELI' A
#
# COMPACT_ATOMS: atom_id res chain seq x y z
N MET A 1 -13.98 -12.19 -0.18
CA MET A 1 -13.16 -11.39 0.76
C MET A 1 -11.84 -11.14 0.05
N SER A 2 -11.40 -9.88 -0.02
CA SER A 2 -10.12 -9.52 -0.64
C SER A 2 -9.20 -8.94 0.43
N ALA A 3 -7.90 -9.20 0.32
CA ALA A 3 -6.88 -8.69 1.24
C ALA A 3 -6.01 -7.66 0.54
N GLY A 4 -5.77 -6.54 1.23
CA GLY A 4 -4.74 -5.58 0.84
C GLY A 4 -3.37 -6.06 1.31
N HIS A 5 -2.38 -6.13 0.41
CA HIS A 5 -0.99 -6.40 0.77
C HIS A 5 -0.11 -5.20 0.43
N ILE A 6 0.88 -4.93 1.29
CA ILE A 6 1.89 -3.89 1.03
C ILE A 6 3.16 -4.57 0.55
N ASP A 7 3.54 -4.28 -0.69
CA ASP A 7 4.80 -4.74 -1.28
C ASP A 7 5.80 -3.59 -1.41
N TRP A 8 7.08 -3.96 -1.34
CA TRP A 8 8.20 -3.05 -1.52
C TRP A 8 9.10 -3.51 -2.67
N PHE A 9 9.46 -2.55 -3.52
CA PHE A 9 10.38 -2.73 -4.62
C PHE A 9 11.50 -1.69 -4.53
N GLU A 10 12.73 -2.03 -4.90
CA GLU A 10 13.86 -1.10 -4.90
C GLU A 10 14.47 -1.00 -6.29
N LYS A 11 14.71 0.24 -6.73
CA LYS A 11 15.44 0.53 -7.95
C LYS A 11 16.23 1.83 -7.80
N ASP A 12 17.50 1.80 -8.18
CA ASP A 12 18.41 2.97 -8.16
C ASP A 12 18.48 3.66 -6.78
N GLY A 13 18.38 2.88 -5.70
CA GLY A 13 18.38 3.38 -4.31
C GLY A 13 17.07 4.05 -3.85
N ILE A 14 16.04 4.05 -4.71
CA ILE A 14 14.68 4.50 -4.38
C ILE A 14 13.85 3.27 -4.04
N LYS A 15 13.08 3.35 -2.94
CA LYS A 15 12.16 2.31 -2.52
C LYS A 15 10.74 2.71 -2.86
N PHE A 16 10.08 1.87 -3.62
CA PHE A 16 8.69 2.02 -4.05
C PHE A 16 7.84 1.12 -3.15
N GLY A 17 6.89 1.70 -2.44
CA GLY A 17 5.91 0.95 -1.67
C GLY A 17 4.56 1.02 -2.37
N ALA A 18 3.87 -0.11 -2.48
CA ALA A 18 2.55 -0.18 -3.11
C ALA A 18 1.61 -1.05 -2.28
N ILE A 19 0.37 -0.58 -2.09
CA ILE A 19 -0.71 -1.40 -1.55
C ILE A 19 -1.52 -1.93 -2.74
N SER A 20 -1.66 -3.25 -2.81
CA SER A 20 -2.40 -3.91 -3.88
C SER A 20 -3.49 -4.80 -3.32
N ASP A 21 -4.59 -4.88 -4.05
CA ASP A 21 -5.72 -5.74 -3.76
C ASP A 21 -5.48 -7.13 -4.37
N ASP A 22 -5.50 -8.18 -3.55
CA ASP A 22 -5.15 -9.53 -3.99
C ASP A 22 -6.18 -10.11 -4.98
N ALA A 23 -7.48 -9.86 -4.77
CA ALA A 23 -8.53 -10.41 -5.63
C ALA A 23 -8.56 -9.77 -7.02
N SER A 24 -8.40 -8.44 -7.12
CA SER A 24 -8.44 -7.73 -8.40
C SER A 24 -7.07 -7.57 -9.05
N ARG A 25 -5.98 -7.85 -8.33
CA ARG A 25 -4.58 -7.62 -8.75
C ARG A 25 -4.31 -6.16 -9.14
N LYS A 26 -5.06 -5.22 -8.54
CA LYS A 26 -4.90 -3.78 -8.78
C LYS A 26 -4.05 -3.15 -7.70
N VAL A 27 -3.20 -2.22 -8.11
CA VAL A 27 -2.52 -1.30 -7.18
C VAL A 27 -3.52 -0.23 -6.76
N LEU A 28 -3.77 -0.14 -5.45
CA LEU A 28 -4.69 0.84 -4.88
C LEU A 28 -3.99 2.17 -4.61
N VAL A 29 -2.77 2.11 -4.08
CA VAL A 29 -1.92 3.28 -3.84
C VAL A 29 -0.46 2.89 -3.96
N ALA A 30 0.38 3.81 -4.42
CA ALA A 30 1.82 3.65 -4.46
C ALA A 30 2.54 4.95 -4.08
N GLY A 31 3.81 4.83 -3.68
CA GLY A 31 4.64 5.96 -3.32
C GLY A 31 6.13 5.65 -3.38
N GLU A 32 6.92 6.70 -3.52
CA GLU A 32 8.38 6.65 -3.53
C GLU A 32 8.94 7.11 -2.20
N PHE A 33 9.91 6.36 -1.69
CA PHE A 33 10.46 6.55 -0.35
C PHE A 33 11.97 6.29 -0.33
N LYS A 34 12.63 6.90 0.65
CA LYS A 34 14.05 6.66 0.92
C LYS A 34 14.30 5.32 1.61
N ASN A 35 13.33 4.85 2.41
CA ASN A 35 13.45 3.66 3.25
C ASN A 35 12.12 2.88 3.24
N ALA A 36 12.17 1.54 3.28
CA ALA A 36 11.01 0.70 3.54
C ALA A 36 10.95 0.51 5.06
N ASN A 37 10.05 1.24 5.72
CA ASN A 37 9.91 1.25 7.17
C ASN A 37 8.46 1.49 7.57
N THR A 38 8.17 1.30 8.86
CA THR A 38 6.82 1.41 9.41
C THR A 38 6.19 2.78 9.15
N ALA A 39 6.94 3.88 9.31
CA ALA A 39 6.40 5.23 9.10
C ALA A 39 5.95 5.46 7.65
N ASN A 40 6.71 4.97 6.68
CA ASN A 40 6.36 5.08 5.27
C ASN A 40 5.22 4.12 4.87
N SER A 41 5.13 2.94 5.50
CA SER A 41 3.98 2.06 5.34
C SER A 41 2.68 2.71 5.86
N ILE A 42 2.72 3.34 7.03
CA ILE A 42 1.56 4.09 7.58
C ILE A 42 1.15 5.20 6.62
N ALA A 43 2.10 5.98 6.09
CA ALA A 43 1.80 7.04 5.14
C ALA A 43 1.15 6.53 3.83
N LEU A 44 1.42 5.29 3.40
CA LEU A 44 0.71 4.66 2.29
C LEU A 44 -0.72 4.27 2.66
N VAL A 45 -0.93 3.72 3.87
CA VAL A 45 -2.27 3.36 4.37
C VAL A 45 -3.13 4.59 4.56
N ASP A 46 -2.57 5.69 5.10
CA ASP A 46 -3.28 6.95 5.29
C ASP A 46 -3.78 7.51 3.94
N LYS A 47 -2.96 7.43 2.88
CA LYS A 47 -3.38 7.79 1.51
C LYS A 47 -4.50 6.91 0.97
N LEU A 48 -4.57 5.65 1.39
CA LEU A 48 -5.65 4.76 1.01
C LEU A 48 -6.95 5.11 1.75
N GLY A 49 -6.84 5.66 2.97
CA GLY A 49 -7.96 6.17 3.77
C GLY A 49 -8.84 7.19 3.03
N ASP A 50 -8.27 7.97 2.11
CA ASP A 50 -9.02 8.90 1.25
C ASP A 50 -10.08 8.20 0.38
N TYR A 51 -9.99 6.88 0.19
CA TYR A 51 -10.88 6.06 -0.65
C TYR A 51 -11.71 5.05 0.15
N TRP A 52 -11.70 5.13 1.48
CA TRP A 52 -12.34 4.14 2.36
C TRP A 52 -13.86 4.03 2.14
N ASP A 53 -14.50 5.14 1.76
CA ASP A 53 -15.93 5.21 1.45
C ASP A 53 -16.32 4.40 0.20
N ILE A 54 -15.35 4.04 -0.65
CA ILE A 54 -15.57 3.32 -1.92
C ILE A 54 -15.29 1.82 -1.76
N MET A 55 -14.24 1.46 -1.02
CA MET A 55 -13.82 0.06 -0.84
C MET A 55 -13.22 -0.14 0.55
N PRO A 56 -14.02 -0.54 1.55
CA PRO A 56 -13.49 -0.88 2.87
C PRO A 56 -12.65 -2.16 2.74
N LEU A 57 -11.37 -2.07 3.08
CA LEU A 57 -10.50 -3.24 3.22
C LEU A 57 -10.50 -3.69 4.68
N GLU A 58 -10.68 -4.97 4.91
CA GLU A 58 -10.45 -5.55 6.23
C GLU A 58 -8.96 -5.75 6.45
N GLU A 59 -8.43 -5.19 7.54
CA GLU A 59 -7.08 -5.49 8.00
C GLU A 59 -7.06 -6.92 8.56
N LEU A 60 -6.30 -7.80 7.89
CA LEU A 60 -5.99 -9.14 8.41
C LEU A 60 -4.66 -9.06 9.16
N ILE A 61 -4.75 -9.05 10.49
CA ILE A 61 -3.63 -9.14 11.44
C ILE A 61 -3.21 -10.60 11.61
#